data_AF-A0A1E5FDI8-F1
#
_entry.id   AF-A0A1E5FDI8-F1
#
_cell.length_a   1.000
_cell.length_b   1.000
_cell.length_c   1.000
_cell.angle_alpha   90.00
_cell.angle_beta   90.00
_cell.angle_gamma   90.00
#
_symmetry.space_group_name_H-M   'P 1'
#
loop_
_entity.id
_entity.type
_entity.pdbx_description
1 polymer ?
#
loop_
_entity_poly.entity_id
_entity_poly.type
_entity_poly.pdbx_seq_one_letter_code
_entity_poly.pdbx_strand_id
1 'polypeptide(L)'
;MYPNLTGLGIHEPKQIERYSLRQEAHKDILKIYFRKQKGELFAKSVKFKYPRQVKSVLVSGGNNQYKEVTEINRNLTLVIDELNKITKPTPTAEVDVKQKILTDLRHLEKVVSSKIAEIEADLEKLK
;
A
#
# COMPACT_ATOMS: atom_id res chain seq x y z
N MET A 1 9.90 -20.37 -8.38
CA MET A 1 8.49 -20.36 -8.84
C MET A 1 7.68 -19.56 -7.81
N TYR A 2 6.60 -18.90 -8.22
CA TYR A 2 5.83 -17.98 -7.38
C TYR A 2 4.34 -18.38 -7.34
N PRO A 3 4.00 -19.48 -6.65
CA PRO A 3 2.64 -20.02 -6.63
C PRO A 3 1.62 -19.06 -6.00
N ASN A 4 1.97 -18.32 -4.96
CA ASN A 4 1.03 -17.42 -4.29
C ASN A 4 0.74 -16.19 -5.16
N LEU A 5 1.75 -15.64 -5.85
CA LEU A 5 1.56 -14.59 -6.86
C LEU A 5 0.73 -15.08 -8.05
N THR A 6 0.95 -16.32 -8.50
CA THR A 6 0.14 -16.93 -9.57
C THR A 6 -1.32 -17.09 -9.14
N GLY A 7 -1.56 -17.49 -7.88
CA GLY A 7 -2.90 -17.59 -7.30
C GLY A 7 -3.63 -16.24 -7.20
N LEU A 8 -2.89 -15.12 -7.19
CA LEU A 8 -3.46 -13.76 -7.29
C LEU A 8 -3.72 -13.31 -8.73
N GLY A 9 -3.49 -14.17 -9.73
CA GLY A 9 -3.59 -13.84 -11.16
C GLY A 9 -2.35 -13.15 -11.73
N ILE A 10 -1.22 -13.17 -11.02
CA ILE A 10 0.03 -12.59 -11.49
C ILE A 10 0.87 -13.69 -12.16
N HIS A 11 0.68 -13.84 -13.47
CA HIS A 11 1.34 -14.88 -14.26
C HIS A 11 2.78 -14.53 -14.69
N GLU A 12 3.15 -13.24 -14.63
CA GLU A 12 4.49 -12.76 -15.02
C GLU A 12 5.21 -12.03 -13.87
N PRO A 13 5.65 -12.75 -12.81
CA PRO A 13 6.25 -12.12 -11.63
C PRO A 13 7.53 -11.32 -11.91
N LYS A 14 8.26 -11.64 -12.98
CA LYS A 14 9.47 -10.92 -13.41
C LYS A 14 9.21 -9.47 -13.85
N GLN A 15 7.96 -9.14 -14.21
CA GLN A 15 7.59 -7.77 -14.57
C GLN A 15 7.33 -6.90 -13.35
N ILE A 16 7.31 -7.47 -12.15
CA ILE A 16 7.11 -6.69 -10.92
C ILE A 16 8.35 -5.81 -10.71
N GLU A 17 8.11 -4.51 -10.58
CA GLU A 17 9.15 -3.52 -10.31
C GLU A 17 9.31 -3.28 -8.81
N ARG A 18 8.19 -3.07 -8.12
CA ARG A 18 8.12 -2.79 -6.68
C ARG A 18 6.72 -3.09 -6.14
N TYR A 19 6.60 -3.19 -4.83
CA TYR A 19 5.31 -3.24 -4.15
C TYR A 19 5.27 -2.27 -2.97
N SER A 20 4.08 -1.95 -2.50
CA SER A 20 3.85 -1.21 -1.26
C SER A 20 2.80 -1.90 -0.44
N LEU A 21 3.05 -2.04 0.86
CA LEU A 21 2.10 -2.53 1.84
C LEU A 21 1.71 -1.38 2.77
N ARG A 22 0.41 -1.14 2.94
CA ARG A 22 -0.11 -0.17 3.90
C ARG A 22 -1.24 -0.78 4.70
N GLN A 23 -1.30 -0.47 5.98
CA GLN A 23 -2.45 -0.80 6.81
C GLN A 23 -3.44 0.37 6.77
N GLU A 24 -4.68 0.08 6.39
CA GLU A 24 -5.81 1.02 6.40
C GLU A 24 -6.89 0.44 7.34
N ALA A 25 -6.98 0.98 8.56
CA ALA A 25 -7.81 0.46 9.66
C ALA A 25 -7.56 -1.05 9.94
N HIS A 26 -8.58 -1.89 9.75
CA HIS A 26 -8.51 -3.35 9.91
C HIS A 26 -8.21 -4.09 8.60
N LYS A 27 -7.61 -3.42 7.61
CA LYS A 27 -7.27 -4.01 6.32
C LYS A 27 -5.83 -3.72 5.95
N ASP A 28 -5.19 -4.68 5.30
CA ASP A 28 -3.92 -4.47 4.61
C ASP A 28 -4.17 -4.26 3.13
N ILE A 29 -3.59 -3.18 2.60
CA ILE A 29 -3.65 -2.82 1.19
C ILE A 29 -2.28 -3.10 0.59
N LEU A 30 -2.22 -4.13 -0.24
CA LEU A 30 -1.05 -4.47 -1.04
C LEU A 30 -1.24 -3.87 -2.44
N LYS A 31 -0.30 -3.01 -2.86
CA LYS A 31 -0.25 -2.51 -4.24
C LYS A 31 1.04 -2.96 -4.90
N ILE A 32 0.92 -3.59 -6.06
CA ILE A 32 2.05 -4.11 -6.84
C ILE A 32 2.15 -3.28 -8.11
N TYR A 33 3.36 -2.81 -8.42
CA TYR A 33 3.68 -2.00 -9.58
C TYR A 33 4.48 -2.83 -10.57
N PHE A 34 4.04 -2.84 -11.83
CA PHE A 34 4.72 -3.53 -12.91
C PHE A 34 5.56 -2.56 -13.71
N ARG A 35 6.65 -3.06 -14.30
CA ARG A 35 7.47 -2.32 -15.25
C ARG A 35 6.62 -1.88 -16.43
N LYS A 36 6.82 -0.65 -16.86
CA LYS A 36 6.18 -0.09 -18.05
C LYS A 36 6.63 -0.84 -19.30
N GLN A 37 5.69 -1.40 -20.07
CA GLN A 37 6.04 -2.04 -21.33
C GLN A 37 6.26 -1.01 -22.44
N LYS A 38 7.06 -1.36 -23.46
CA LYS A 38 7.39 -0.48 -24.57
C LYS A 38 6.10 -0.11 -25.33
N GLY A 39 5.75 1.18 -25.32
CA GLY A 39 4.53 1.70 -25.96
C GLY A 39 3.36 1.99 -25.01
N GLU A 40 3.43 1.59 -23.74
CA GLU A 40 2.43 2.00 -22.75
C GLU A 40 2.68 3.46 -22.33
N LEU A 41 1.65 4.22 -21.96
CA LEU A 41 1.80 5.57 -21.38
C LEU A 41 2.08 5.52 -19.88
N PHE A 42 1.47 4.57 -19.17
CA PHE A 42 1.53 4.44 -17.72
C PHE A 42 1.96 3.03 -17.31
N ALA A 43 2.64 2.92 -16.16
CA ALA A 43 2.94 1.64 -15.55
C ALA A 43 1.66 1.01 -14.97
N LYS A 44 1.43 -0.28 -15.28
CA LYS A 44 0.30 -1.04 -14.72
C LYS A 44 0.51 -1.26 -13.22
N SER A 45 -0.59 -1.29 -12.47
CA SER A 45 -0.56 -1.67 -11.06
C SER A 45 -1.82 -2.42 -10.67
N VAL A 46 -1.70 -3.33 -9.71
CA VAL A 46 -2.82 -4.06 -9.11
C VAL A 46 -2.89 -3.79 -7.62
N LYS A 47 -4.11 -3.80 -7.07
CA LYS A 47 -4.38 -3.53 -5.66
C LYS A 47 -5.17 -4.70 -5.07
N PHE A 48 -4.67 -5.24 -3.97
CA PHE A 48 -5.34 -6.27 -3.19
C PHE A 48 -5.66 -5.75 -1.80
N LYS A 49 -6.82 -6.13 -1.27
CA LYS A 49 -7.26 -5.79 0.08
C LYS A 49 -7.39 -7.06 0.90
N TYR A 50 -6.69 -7.12 2.03
CA TYR A 50 -6.72 -8.27 2.93
C TYR A 50 -7.35 -7.83 4.25
N PRO A 51 -8.45 -8.45 4.70
CA PRO A 51 -8.99 -8.19 6.03
C PRO A 51 -8.05 -8.76 7.09
N ARG A 52 -7.82 -8.00 8.15
CA ARG A 52 -7.14 -8.46 9.35
C ARG A 52 -8.13 -9.14 10.28
N GLN A 53 -7.70 -10.21 10.94
CA GLN A 53 -8.48 -10.84 12.00
C GLN A 53 -8.23 -10.08 13.30
N VAL A 54 -9.31 -9.74 14.02
CA VAL A 54 -9.24 -9.15 15.36
C VAL A 54 -9.34 -10.29 16.37
N LYS A 55 -8.37 -10.39 17.26
CA LYS A 55 -8.37 -11.36 18.36
C LYS A 55 -8.25 -10.63 19.69
N SER A 56 -9.09 -11.04 20.65
CA SER A 56 -9.00 -10.55 22.03
C SER A 56 -8.04 -11.44 22.80
N VAL A 57 -6.93 -10.87 23.23
CA VAL A 57 -5.90 -11.59 24.01
C VAL A 57 -5.97 -11.12 25.45
N LEU A 58 -6.02 -12.05 26.39
CA LEU A 58 -5.94 -11.74 27.82
C LEU A 58 -4.50 -11.33 28.15
N VAL A 59 -4.32 -10.10 28.64
CA VAL A 59 -3.01 -9.63 29.10
C VAL A 59 -2.91 -9.95 30.59
N SER A 60 -2.04 -10.88 30.96
CA SER A 60 -1.92 -11.36 32.34
C SER A 60 -1.18 -10.36 33.22
N GLY A 61 -1.76 -10.04 34.39
CA GLY A 61 -1.19 -9.13 35.37
C GLY A 61 -2.24 -8.55 36.32
N GLY A 62 -2.89 -9.39 37.13
CA GLY A 62 -3.72 -8.96 38.27
C GLY A 62 -5.13 -8.44 37.96
N ASN A 63 -5.35 -7.81 36.80
CA ASN A 63 -6.66 -7.37 36.33
C ASN A 63 -6.94 -7.99 34.97
N ASN A 64 -8.06 -8.69 34.81
CA ASN A 64 -8.49 -9.32 33.53
C ASN A 64 -8.75 -8.26 32.43
N GLN A 65 -7.70 -7.68 31.88
CA GLN A 65 -7.77 -6.75 30.77
C GLN A 65 -7.54 -7.51 29.46
N TYR A 66 -8.56 -7.49 28.60
CA TYR A 66 -8.47 -8.00 27.25
C TYR A 66 -7.96 -6.90 26.33
N LYS A 67 -6.93 -7.20 25.54
CA LYS A 67 -6.41 -6.32 24.49
C LYS A 67 -6.78 -6.89 23.13
N GLU A 68 -7.38 -6.07 22.28
CA GLU A 68 -7.59 -6.42 20.88
C GLU A 68 -6.27 -6.31 20.11
N VAL A 69 -5.88 -7.42 19.49
CA VAL A 69 -4.70 -7.53 18.63
C VAL A 69 -5.19 -7.87 17.23
N THR A 70 -4.66 -7.17 16.22
CA THR A 70 -4.97 -7.45 14.82
C THR A 70 -3.85 -8.26 14.19
N GLU A 71 -4.20 -9.36 13.56
CA GLU A 71 -3.25 -10.25 12.88
C GLU A 71 -3.30 -10.07 11.36
N ILE A 72 -2.12 -10.12 10.73
CA ILE A 72 -1.97 -10.10 9.28
C ILE A 72 -2.51 -11.39 8.67
N ASN A 73 -3.11 -11.30 7.48
CA ASN A 73 -3.59 -12.46 6.76
C ASN A 73 -2.42 -13.38 6.35
N ARG A 74 -2.52 -14.68 6.66
CA ARG A 74 -1.44 -15.66 6.37
C ARG A 74 -1.10 -15.74 4.87
N ASN A 75 -2.10 -15.64 3.99
CA ASN A 75 -1.87 -15.64 2.54
C ASN A 75 -1.07 -14.40 2.11
N LEU A 76 -1.34 -13.23 2.71
CA LEU A 76 -0.60 -12.01 2.45
C LEU A 76 0.88 -12.15 2.84
N THR A 77 1.19 -12.81 3.96
CA THR A 77 2.58 -13.08 4.35
C THR A 77 3.33 -13.89 3.28
N LEU A 78 2.71 -14.96 2.77
CA LEU A 78 3.33 -15.79 1.71
C LEU A 78 3.56 -15.01 0.41
N VAL A 79 2.61 -14.15 0.05
CA VAL A 79 2.73 -13.25 -1.10
C VAL A 79 3.87 -12.25 -0.91
N ILE A 80 4.02 -11.67 0.29
CA ILE A 80 5.11 -10.74 0.62
C ILE A 80 6.47 -11.43 0.51
N ASP A 81 6.59 -12.66 1.01
CA ASP A 81 7.83 -13.43 0.91
C ASP A 81 8.23 -13.69 -0.54
N GLU A 82 7.25 -14.00 -1.41
CA GLU A 82 7.48 -14.15 -2.84
C GLU A 82 7.88 -12.82 -3.50
N LEU A 83 7.22 -11.72 -3.14
CA LEU A 83 7.55 -10.39 -3.64
C LEU A 83 8.96 -9.97 -3.23
N ASN A 84 9.35 -10.17 -1.99
CA ASN A 84 10.69 -9.85 -1.48
C ASN A 84 11.81 -10.60 -2.22
N LYS A 85 11.53 -11.81 -2.73
CA LYS A 85 12.48 -12.55 -3.57
C LYS A 85 12.65 -11.93 -4.96
N ILE A 86 11.65 -11.20 -5.45
CA ILE A 86 11.65 -10.57 -6.78
C ILE A 86 12.18 -9.14 -6.69
N THR A 87 11.58 -8.36 -5.80
CA THR A 87 11.95 -6.99 -5.52
C THR A 87 13.01 -7.06 -4.45
N LYS A 88 14.29 -7.03 -4.85
CA LYS A 88 15.41 -6.99 -3.90
C LYS A 88 15.06 -5.98 -2.81
N PRO A 89 15.07 -6.33 -1.51
CA PRO A 89 14.83 -5.37 -0.46
C PRO A 89 15.99 -4.38 -0.51
N THR A 90 15.80 -3.24 -1.17
CA THR A 90 16.70 -2.11 -0.99
C THR A 90 16.53 -1.72 0.47
N PRO A 91 17.57 -1.82 1.31
CA PRO A 91 17.47 -1.38 2.70
C PRO A 91 17.07 0.09 2.66
N THR A 92 15.82 0.38 2.99
CA THR A 92 15.30 1.75 3.07
C THR A 92 15.98 2.41 4.24
N ALA A 93 17.10 3.08 3.97
CA ALA A 93 17.72 4.01 4.90
C ALA A 93 16.66 5.05 5.26
N GLU A 94 16.50 5.33 6.55
CA GLU A 94 15.50 6.24 7.14
C GLU A 94 15.41 7.62 6.46
N VAL A 95 16.50 8.02 5.78
CA VAL A 95 16.60 9.23 4.94
C VAL A 95 15.53 9.28 3.83
N ASP A 96 15.20 8.14 3.22
CA ASP A 96 14.25 8.08 2.09
C ASP A 96 12.80 8.26 2.56
N VAL A 97 12.48 7.85 3.80
CA VAL A 97 11.14 7.99 4.39
C VAL A 97 10.80 9.45 4.65
N LYS A 98 11.72 10.20 5.28
CA LYS A 98 11.52 11.64 5.54
C LYS A 98 11.32 12.41 4.23
N GLN A 99 12.15 12.11 3.23
CA GLN A 99 12.07 12.79 1.94
C GLN A 99 10.76 12.45 1.21
N LYS A 100 10.35 11.18 1.25
CA LYS A 100 9.06 10.74 0.72
C LYS A 100 7.88 11.44 1.39
N ILE A 101 7.88 11.54 2.72
CA ILE A 101 6.82 12.26 3.46
C ILE A 101 6.76 13.73 3.03
N LEU A 102 7.90 14.38 2.89
CA LEU A 102 7.99 15.78 2.46
C LEU A 102 7.49 15.97 1.02
N THR A 103 7.79 15.04 0.12
CA THR A 103 7.26 15.02 -1.25
C THR A 103 5.76 14.79 -1.28
N ASP A 104 5.25 13.83 -0.50
CA ASP A 104 3.81 13.53 -0.40
C ASP A 104 3.04 14.75 0.14
N LEU A 105 3.59 15.46 1.14
CA LEU A 105 3.00 16.69 1.70
C LEU A 105 2.89 17.80 0.63
N ARG A 106 3.99 18.10 -0.07
CA ARG A 106 4.00 19.10 -1.15
C ARG A 106 3.06 18.74 -2.29
N HIS A 107 2.94 17.45 -2.61
CA HIS A 107 2.01 16.99 -3.63
C HIS A 107 0.56 17.21 -3.21
N LEU A 108 0.22 16.91 -1.95
CA LEU A 108 -1.12 17.11 -1.41
C LEU A 108 -1.50 18.58 -1.38
N GLU A 109 -0.58 19.47 -0.96
CA GLU A 109 -0.77 20.91 -1.02
C GLU A 109 -1.13 21.38 -2.44
N LYS A 110 -0.36 20.94 -3.44
CA LYS A 110 -0.64 21.27 -4.85
C LYS A 110 -2.01 20.79 -5.32
N VAL A 111 -2.40 19.56 -4.96
CA VAL A 111 -3.71 19.00 -5.34
C VAL A 111 -4.84 19.77 -4.68
N VAL A 112 -4.71 20.11 -3.39
CA VAL A 112 -5.70 20.90 -2.67
C VAL A 112 -5.82 22.30 -3.26
N SER A 113 -4.71 23.00 -3.49
CA SER A 113 -4.73 24.33 -4.12
C SER A 113 -5.38 24.31 -5.50
N SER A 114 -5.07 23.30 -6.33
CA SER A 114 -5.71 23.14 -7.63
C SER A 114 -7.21 22.91 -7.52
N LYS A 115 -7.66 22.15 -6.50
CA LYS A 115 -9.08 21.87 -6.29
C LYS A 115 -9.83 23.10 -5.77
N ILE A 116 -9.19 23.89 -4.90
CA ILE A 116 -9.73 25.18 -4.43
C ILE A 116 -9.95 26.10 -5.62
N ALA A 117 -8.95 26.29 -6.48
CA ALA A 117 -9.06 27.15 -7.66
C ALA A 117 -10.18 26.69 -8.63
N GLU A 118 -10.36 25.39 -8.81
CA GLU A 118 -11.47 24.82 -9.59
C GLU A 118 -12.83 25.20 -8.99
N ILE A 119 -12.99 25.04 -7.66
CA ILE A 119 -14.23 25.36 -6.95
C ILE A 119 -14.52 26.86 -6.99
N GLU A 120 -13.51 27.70 -6.80
CA GLU A 120 -13.64 29.16 -6.90
C GLU A 120 -14.10 29.60 -8.29
N ALA A 121 -13.50 29.04 -9.35
CA ALA A 121 -13.90 29.31 -10.73
C ALA A 121 -15.34 28.84 -11.03
N ASP A 122 -15.76 27.71 -10.47
CA ASP A 122 -17.14 27.24 -10.61
C ASP A 122 -18.14 28.12 -9.84
N LEU A 123 -17.76 28.66 -8.68
CA LEU A 123 -18.57 29.63 -7.94
C LEU A 123 -18.74 30.95 -8.72
N GLU A 124 -17.72 31.41 -9.44
CA GLU A 124 -17.82 32.62 -10.26
C GLU A 124 -18.81 32.47 -11.42
N LYS A 125 -18.93 31.27 -12.01
CA LYS A 125 -19.88 30.99 -13.10
C LYS A 125 -21.35 30.96 -12.64
N LEU A 126 -21.59 30.87 -11.33
CA LEU A 126 -22.93 30.84 -10.72
C LEU A 126 -23.44 32.23 -10.31
N LYS A 127 -22.64 33.29 -10.55
CA LYS A 127 -23.05 34.70 -10.43
C LYS A 127 -23.53 35.24 -11.77
#